data_AF-A0A8X6RW08-F1
#
_entry.id   AF-A0A8X6RW08-F1
#
_cell.length_a   1.000
_cell.length_b   1.000
_cell.length_c   1.000
_cell.angle_alpha   90.00
_cell.angle_beta   90.00
_cell.angle_gamma   90.00
#
_symmetry.space_group_name_H-M   'P 1'
#
loop_
_entity.id
_entity.type
_entity.pdbx_description
1 polymer ?
#
loop_
_entity_poly.entity_id
_entity_poly.type
_entity_poly.pdbx_seq_one_letter_code
_entity_poly.pdbx_strand_id
1 'polypeptide(L)'
;MGVDGALSIFQRSVQRYDVRYTKYLEDGDSKAFHNIVKNEVYGDNCTITKLECIGHVMKRMGSRLRRFKAKRRGQKLSDGKALCGKNRLTEASIDQLQTYYGLAIRRNLSSVKDMRQGIWVIFLHKISTDENPQHGFCPSGPDTWCRYKKAQLEKKSLPPQT
;
A
#
# COMPACT_ATOMS: atom_id res chain seq x y z
N MET A 1 -8.67 22.03 16.62
CA MET A 1 -8.36 21.22 17.81
C MET A 1 -7.15 20.29 17.62
N GLY A 2 -7.11 19.38 16.63
CA GLY A 2 -5.96 18.45 16.50
C GLY A 2 -4.61 19.06 16.08
N VAL A 3 -4.63 20.14 15.28
CA VAL A 3 -3.43 20.78 14.71
C VAL A 3 -2.59 21.51 15.76
N ASP A 4 -3.23 22.14 16.74
CA ASP A 4 -2.56 22.87 17.83
C ASP A 4 -2.06 21.90 18.92
N GLY A 5 -2.69 20.73 19.05
CA GLY A 5 -2.27 19.70 20.00
C GLY A 5 -0.91 19.10 19.66
N ALA A 6 -0.66 18.78 18.40
CA ALA A 6 0.64 18.27 17.96
C ALA A 6 1.76 19.30 18.17
N LEU A 7 1.51 20.56 17.82
CA LEU A 7 2.45 21.66 18.09
C LEU A 7 2.76 21.79 19.59
N SER A 8 1.71 21.77 20.43
CA SER A 8 1.83 21.84 21.89
C SER A 8 2.68 20.70 22.47
N ILE A 9 2.56 19.48 21.93
CA ILE A 9 3.37 18.32 22.34
C ILE A 9 4.85 18.55 22.01
N PHE A 10 5.16 19.08 20.82
CA PHE A 10 6.54 19.36 20.40
C PHE A 10 7.17 20.48 21.26
N GLN A 11 6.46 21.57 21.51
CA GLN A 11 6.95 22.64 22.39
C GLN A 11 7.20 22.15 23.82
N ARG A 12 6.26 21.36 24.37
CA ARG A 12 6.37 20.81 25.72
C ARG A 12 7.55 19.84 25.88
N SER A 13 7.93 19.14 24.82
CA SER A 13 9.04 18.17 24.87
C SER A 13 10.37 18.82 25.28
N VAL A 14 10.63 20.03 24.80
CA VAL A 14 11.82 20.82 25.18
C VAL A 14 11.66 21.36 26.59
N GLN A 15 10.53 22.02 26.86
CA GLN A 15 10.30 22.71 28.14
C GLN A 15 10.34 21.77 29.36
N ARG A 16 9.86 20.53 29.22
CA ARG A 16 9.74 19.59 30.34
C ARG A 16 10.84 18.55 30.41
N TYR A 17 11.43 18.18 29.27
CA TYR A 17 12.30 17.01 29.19
C TYR A 17 13.61 17.29 28.45
N ASP A 18 13.80 18.49 27.89
CA ASP A 18 14.95 18.84 27.05
C ASP A 18 15.21 17.85 25.90
N VAL A 19 14.12 17.36 25.27
CA VAL A 19 14.19 16.42 24.14
C VAL A 19 13.59 17.01 22.86
N ARG A 20 14.04 16.48 21.71
CA ARG A 20 13.54 16.85 20.38
C ARG A 20 13.08 15.63 19.60
N TYR A 21 11.88 15.69 19.02
CA TYR A 21 11.38 14.66 18.13
C TYR A 21 11.85 14.88 16.69
N THR A 22 12.63 13.96 16.13
CA THR A 22 13.15 14.07 14.76
C THR A 22 12.28 13.41 13.71
N LYS A 23 11.27 12.62 14.12
CA LYS A 23 10.36 11.89 13.23
C LYS A 23 8.92 12.09 13.65
N TYR A 24 8.05 12.34 12.69
CA TYR A 24 6.62 12.56 12.91
C TYR A 24 5.79 11.63 12.02
N LEU A 25 5.06 10.70 12.63
CA LEU A 25 4.20 9.74 11.92
C LEU A 25 2.76 10.25 11.88
N GLU A 26 2.20 10.45 10.69
CA GLU A 26 0.80 10.83 10.52
C GLU A 26 0.07 10.04 9.44
N ASP A 27 -1.27 10.04 9.51
CA ASP A 27 -2.12 9.71 8.37
C ASP A 27 -2.16 10.97 7.48
N GLY A 28 -1.69 10.86 6.24
CA GLY A 28 -1.21 11.98 5.42
C GLY A 28 -2.18 13.12 5.06
N ASP A 29 -3.43 13.12 5.57
CA ASP A 29 -4.43 14.20 5.41
C ASP A 29 -4.42 15.24 6.56
N SER A 30 -3.41 15.20 7.42
CA SER A 30 -3.28 16.13 8.55
C SER A 30 -2.46 17.38 8.20
N LYS A 31 -2.89 18.54 8.73
CA LYS A 31 -2.14 19.82 8.68
C LYS A 31 -1.18 19.99 9.86
N ALA A 32 -1.14 19.03 10.79
CA ALA A 32 -0.34 19.13 12.01
C ALA A 32 1.15 19.21 11.72
N PHE A 33 1.69 18.38 10.82
CA PHE A 33 3.10 18.45 10.44
C PHE A 33 3.47 19.82 9.86
N HIS A 34 2.63 20.35 8.97
CA HIS A 34 2.86 21.68 8.40
C HIS A 34 2.89 22.78 9.48
N ASN A 35 2.00 22.69 10.48
CA ASN A 35 1.99 23.62 11.60
C ASN A 35 3.26 23.52 12.45
N ILE A 36 3.75 22.31 12.72
CA ILE A 36 5.00 22.07 13.45
C ILE A 36 6.19 22.72 12.71
N VAL A 37 6.31 22.47 11.40
CA VAL A 37 7.39 23.03 10.57
C VAL A 37 7.31 24.55 10.51
N LYS A 38 6.11 25.11 10.28
CA LYS A 38 5.89 26.55 10.18
C LYS A 38 6.27 27.31 11.46
N ASN A 39 6.12 26.70 12.62
CA ASN A 39 6.43 27.33 13.91
C ASN A 39 7.87 27.07 14.38
N GLU A 40 8.71 26.43 13.56
CA GLU A 40 10.15 26.24 13.82
C GLU A 40 10.45 25.78 15.26
N VAL A 41 9.67 24.82 15.77
CA VAL A 41 9.68 24.43 17.20
C VAL A 41 11.06 24.06 17.76
N TYR A 42 11.99 23.66 16.90
CA TYR A 42 13.36 23.33 17.28
C TYR A 42 14.43 24.19 16.57
N GLY A 43 14.01 25.22 15.83
CA GLY A 43 14.87 26.06 14.99
C GLY A 43 15.57 25.30 13.86
N ASP A 44 16.54 25.96 13.22
CA ASP A 44 17.27 25.45 12.05
C ASP A 44 18.16 24.23 12.35
N ASN A 45 18.50 24.02 13.63
CA ASN A 45 19.42 22.97 14.06
C ASN A 45 18.78 21.57 14.10
N CYS A 46 17.46 21.44 13.90
CA CYS A 46 16.77 20.15 14.02
C CYS A 46 15.63 20.00 13.01
N THR A 47 15.88 19.25 11.94
CA THR A 47 14.87 18.91 10.93
C THR A 47 13.97 17.76 11.40
N ILE A 48 12.65 17.94 11.26
CA ILE A 48 11.65 16.93 11.59
C ILE A 48 11.23 16.23 10.29
N THR A 49 11.43 14.92 10.22
CA THR A 49 11.06 14.11 9.05
C THR A 49 9.65 13.57 9.19
N LYS A 50 8.77 13.88 8.22
CA LYS A 50 7.45 13.26 8.13
C LYS A 50 7.56 11.82 7.66
N LEU A 51 6.93 10.92 8.40
CA LEU A 51 6.75 9.52 8.07
C LEU A 51 5.29 9.27 7.66
N GLU A 52 5.12 8.43 6.66
CA GLU A 52 3.81 8.02 6.16
C GLU A 52 3.38 6.72 6.82
N CYS A 53 2.17 6.67 7.36
CA CYS A 53 1.66 5.41 7.92
C CYS A 53 1.28 4.43 6.80
N ILE A 54 1.40 3.12 7.07
CA ILE A 54 1.05 2.07 6.10
C ILE A 54 -0.41 2.22 5.64
N GLY A 55 -1.31 2.59 6.56
CA GLY A 55 -2.72 2.85 6.25
C GLY A 55 -2.90 3.94 5.20
N HIS A 56 -2.12 5.03 5.29
CA HIS A 56 -2.14 6.10 4.30
C HIS A 56 -1.65 5.61 2.93
N VAL A 57 -0.53 4.86 2.90
CA VAL A 57 0.00 4.31 1.64
C VAL A 57 -1.00 3.36 0.98
N MET A 58 -1.69 2.53 1.76
CA MET A 58 -2.78 1.67 1.28
C MET A 58 -3.92 2.49 0.65
N LYS A 59 -4.46 3.48 1.39
CA LYS A 59 -5.54 4.35 0.89
C LYS A 59 -5.14 5.05 -0.40
N ARG A 60 -3.88 5.48 -0.51
CA ARG A 60 -3.34 6.14 -1.72
C ARG A 60 -3.41 5.24 -2.95
N MET A 61 -3.12 3.94 -2.83
CA MET A 61 -3.29 2.97 -3.92
C MET A 61 -4.75 2.90 -4.38
N GLY A 62 -5.69 2.70 -3.44
CA GLY A 62 -7.11 2.61 -3.76
C GLY A 62 -7.64 3.89 -4.41
N SER A 63 -7.32 5.06 -3.87
CA SER A 63 -7.72 6.36 -4.41
C SER A 63 -7.19 6.60 -5.83
N ARG A 64 -5.94 6.19 -6.13
CA ARG A 64 -5.37 6.29 -7.48
C ARG A 64 -6.08 5.37 -8.47
N LEU A 65 -6.39 4.13 -8.09
CA LEU A 65 -7.14 3.19 -8.94
C LEU A 65 -8.57 3.67 -9.19
N ARG A 66 -9.26 4.20 -8.18
CA ARG A 66 -10.60 4.79 -8.33
C ARG A 66 -10.59 6.00 -9.27
N ARG A 67 -9.60 6.88 -9.13
CA ARG A 67 -9.41 8.03 -10.03
C ARG A 67 -9.14 7.57 -11.46
N PHE A 68 -8.30 6.56 -11.65
CA PHE A 68 -8.02 5.97 -12.96
C PHE A 68 -9.29 5.39 -13.59
N LYS A 69 -10.06 4.61 -12.81
CA LYS A 69 -11.34 4.04 -13.23
C LYS A 69 -12.33 5.12 -13.65
N ALA A 70 -12.45 6.19 -12.86
CA ALA A 70 -13.33 7.33 -13.18
C ALA A 70 -12.90 8.04 -14.46
N LYS A 71 -11.59 8.30 -14.64
CA LYS A 71 -11.03 8.94 -15.84
C LYS A 71 -11.27 8.13 -17.12
N ARG A 72 -11.33 6.80 -17.03
CA ARG A 72 -11.56 5.89 -18.17
C ARG A 72 -13.00 5.37 -18.27
N ARG A 73 -13.94 5.99 -17.57
CA ARG A 73 -15.35 5.60 -17.64
C ARG A 73 -15.85 5.70 -19.09
N GLY A 74 -16.55 4.67 -19.56
CA GLY A 74 -17.09 4.61 -20.92
C GLY A 74 -16.08 4.19 -21.99
N GLN A 75 -14.78 4.17 -21.70
CA GLN A 75 -13.79 3.65 -22.64
C GLN A 75 -13.85 2.13 -22.70
N LYS A 76 -13.86 1.59 -23.92
CA LYS A 76 -13.75 0.15 -24.18
C LYS A 76 -12.28 -0.24 -24.25
N LEU A 77 -11.97 -1.41 -23.71
CA LEU A 77 -10.67 -2.05 -23.85
C LEU A 77 -10.54 -2.67 -25.27
N SER A 78 -9.38 -3.24 -25.58
CA SER A 78 -9.13 -3.92 -26.86
C SER A 78 -10.14 -5.04 -27.16
N ASP A 79 -10.70 -5.66 -26.13
CA ASP A 79 -11.75 -6.69 -26.24
C ASP A 79 -13.18 -6.13 -26.36
N GLY A 80 -13.33 -4.81 -26.55
CA GLY A 80 -14.62 -4.15 -26.72
C GLY A 80 -15.46 -4.03 -25.44
N LYS A 81 -14.98 -4.53 -24.28
CA LYS A 81 -15.69 -4.44 -23.00
C LYS A 81 -15.21 -3.25 -22.17
N ALA A 82 -16.03 -2.84 -21.20
CA ALA A 82 -15.68 -1.77 -20.28
C ALA A 82 -14.55 -2.17 -19.30
N LEU A 83 -13.89 -1.16 -18.73
CA LEU A 83 -12.87 -1.33 -17.69
C LEU A 83 -13.41 -1.97 -16.39
N CYS A 84 -14.72 -1.89 -16.14
CA CYS A 84 -15.39 -2.49 -15.00
C CYS A 84 -16.34 -3.62 -15.43
N GLY A 85 -16.79 -4.43 -14.47
CA GLY A 85 -17.64 -5.60 -14.71
C GLY A 85 -17.07 -6.87 -14.09
N LYS A 86 -17.67 -8.02 -14.42
CA LYS A 86 -17.20 -9.34 -13.96
C LYS A 86 -15.76 -9.57 -14.42
N ASN A 87 -14.89 -9.99 -13.50
CA ASN A 87 -13.45 -10.23 -13.73
C ASN A 87 -12.68 -8.99 -14.23
N ARG A 88 -13.11 -7.79 -13.83
CA ARG A 88 -12.49 -6.51 -14.21
C ARG A 88 -12.22 -5.65 -12.98
N LEU A 89 -11.78 -4.40 -13.18
CA LEU A 89 -11.47 -3.46 -12.11
C LEU A 89 -12.75 -2.94 -11.43
N THR A 90 -13.32 -3.73 -10.52
CA THR A 90 -14.47 -3.38 -9.67
C THR A 90 -14.02 -2.67 -8.39
N GLU A 91 -14.95 -2.03 -7.66
CA GLU A 91 -14.64 -1.45 -6.34
C GLU A 91 -14.10 -2.51 -5.38
N ALA A 92 -14.76 -3.68 -5.32
CA ALA A 92 -14.28 -4.80 -4.51
C ALA A 92 -12.86 -5.26 -4.90
N SER A 93 -12.53 -5.28 -6.20
CA SER A 93 -11.17 -5.59 -6.66
C SER A 93 -10.16 -4.54 -6.21
N ILE A 94 -10.54 -3.26 -6.20
CA ILE A 94 -9.69 -2.17 -5.69
C ILE A 94 -9.49 -2.31 -4.18
N ASP A 95 -10.52 -2.65 -3.42
CA ASP A 95 -10.43 -2.87 -1.96
C ASP A 95 -9.53 -4.07 -1.61
N GLN A 96 -9.62 -5.15 -2.39
CA GLN A 96 -8.71 -6.27 -2.28
C GLN A 96 -7.25 -5.86 -2.57
N LEU A 97 -7.02 -5.14 -3.67
CA LEU A 97 -5.68 -4.65 -4.03
C LEU A 97 -5.10 -3.77 -2.91
N GLN A 98 -5.91 -2.85 -2.37
CA GLN A 98 -5.52 -2.00 -1.24
C GLN A 98 -5.15 -2.83 -0.01
N THR A 99 -5.97 -3.81 0.35
CA THR A 99 -5.74 -4.70 1.49
C THR A 99 -4.45 -5.51 1.33
N TYR A 100 -4.28 -6.16 0.18
CA TYR A 100 -3.10 -6.98 -0.09
C TYR A 100 -1.83 -6.16 -0.15
N TYR A 101 -1.87 -4.95 -0.74
CA TYR A 101 -0.73 -4.04 -0.77
C TYR A 101 -0.24 -3.71 0.64
N GLY A 102 -1.18 -3.42 1.56
CA GLY A 102 -0.86 -3.21 2.97
C GLY A 102 -0.32 -4.44 3.69
N LEU A 103 -0.85 -5.62 3.40
CA LEU A 103 -0.37 -6.88 3.97
C LEU A 103 1.05 -7.20 3.49
N ALA A 104 1.36 -6.96 2.21
CA ALA A 104 2.70 -7.15 1.66
C ALA A 104 3.75 -6.28 2.38
N ILE A 105 3.40 -5.03 2.71
CA ILE A 105 4.27 -4.15 3.51
C ILE A 105 4.43 -4.68 4.94
N ARG A 106 3.32 -4.97 5.64
CA ARG A 106 3.34 -5.42 7.04
C ARG A 106 4.07 -6.74 7.27
N ARG A 107 4.03 -7.65 6.29
CA ARG A 107 4.70 -8.97 6.40
C ARG A 107 6.20 -8.90 6.13
N ASN A 108 6.70 -7.80 5.56
CA ASN A 108 8.08 -7.68 5.10
C ASN A 108 8.77 -6.41 5.64
N LEU A 109 8.54 -6.07 6.92
CA LEU A 109 9.05 -4.83 7.52
C LEU A 109 10.58 -4.77 7.62
N SER A 110 11.24 -5.92 7.70
CA SER A 110 12.70 -6.04 7.85
C SER A 110 13.46 -6.06 6.51
N SER A 111 12.77 -6.18 5.37
CA SER A 111 13.41 -6.38 4.06
C SER A 111 12.67 -5.65 2.95
N VAL A 112 13.30 -4.61 2.41
CA VAL A 112 12.77 -3.84 1.27
C VAL A 112 12.67 -4.72 0.01
N LYS A 113 13.61 -5.66 -0.17
CA LYS A 113 13.59 -6.61 -1.28
C LYS A 113 12.36 -7.50 -1.21
N ASP A 114 12.09 -8.10 -0.06
CA ASP A 114 10.97 -9.03 0.11
C ASP A 114 9.63 -8.29 0.09
N MET A 115 9.60 -7.06 0.62
CA MET A 115 8.45 -6.15 0.48
C MET A 115 8.13 -5.88 -0.99
N ARG A 116 9.14 -5.53 -1.79
CA ARG A 116 8.98 -5.31 -3.23
C ARG A 116 8.46 -6.57 -3.91
N GLN A 117 9.04 -7.73 -3.62
CA GLN A 117 8.58 -9.01 -4.17
C GLN A 117 7.11 -9.28 -3.78
N GLY A 118 6.75 -9.13 -2.50
CA GLY A 118 5.38 -9.32 -2.02
C GLY A 118 4.37 -8.39 -2.70
N ILE A 119 4.76 -7.14 -3.01
CA ILE A 119 3.94 -6.22 -3.80
C ILE A 119 3.79 -6.71 -5.24
N TRP A 120 4.88 -7.17 -5.87
CA TRP A 120 4.83 -7.70 -7.24
C TRP A 120 3.99 -8.97 -7.36
N VAL A 121 3.99 -9.85 -6.36
CA VAL A 121 3.11 -11.05 -6.35
C VAL A 121 1.65 -10.68 -6.57
N ILE A 122 1.17 -9.58 -5.98
CA ILE A 122 -0.21 -9.12 -6.13
C ILE A 122 -0.50 -8.80 -7.60
N PHE A 123 0.41 -8.07 -8.26
CA PHE A 123 0.25 -7.72 -9.67
C PHE A 123 0.31 -8.96 -10.57
N LEU A 124 1.30 -9.82 -10.37
CA LEU A 124 1.49 -11.05 -11.14
C LEU A 124 0.25 -11.95 -11.03
N HIS A 125 -0.29 -12.17 -9.83
CA HIS A 125 -1.54 -12.90 -9.63
C HIS A 125 -2.73 -12.30 -10.39
N LYS A 126 -2.78 -10.97 -10.55
CA LYS A 126 -3.90 -10.29 -11.23
C LYS A 126 -3.80 -10.27 -12.75
N ILE A 127 -2.61 -10.48 -13.31
CA ILE A 127 -2.41 -10.57 -14.77
C ILE A 127 -2.26 -12.02 -15.27
N SER A 128 -2.26 -12.97 -14.34
CA SER A 128 -2.07 -14.39 -14.62
C SER A 128 -3.31 -14.98 -15.29
N THR A 129 -3.12 -15.67 -16.41
CA THR A 129 -4.17 -16.43 -17.10
C THR A 129 -3.80 -17.92 -17.17
N ASP A 130 -4.71 -18.75 -17.70
CA ASP A 130 -4.43 -20.17 -17.90
C ASP A 130 -3.33 -20.36 -18.98
N GLU A 131 -3.33 -19.55 -20.03
CA GLU A 131 -2.35 -19.58 -21.12
C GLU A 131 -1.00 -18.95 -20.72
N ASN A 132 -1.04 -17.95 -19.85
CA ASN A 132 0.15 -17.24 -19.37
C ASN A 132 0.15 -17.14 -17.83
N PRO A 133 0.53 -18.22 -17.13
CA PRO A 133 0.53 -18.25 -15.68
C PRO A 133 1.64 -17.38 -15.09
N GLN A 134 1.25 -16.36 -14.32
CA GLN A 134 2.14 -15.38 -13.70
C GLN A 134 2.17 -15.57 -12.17
N HIS A 135 2.77 -16.67 -11.71
CA HIS A 135 2.95 -16.97 -10.27
C HIS A 135 4.39 -16.78 -9.80
N GLY A 136 5.04 -15.74 -10.31
CA GLY A 136 6.39 -15.34 -9.89
C GLY A 136 6.41 -14.80 -8.47
N PHE A 137 7.51 -15.03 -7.74
CA PHE A 137 7.73 -14.64 -6.34
C PHE A 137 6.76 -15.26 -5.31
N CYS A 138 5.84 -16.11 -5.72
CA CYS A 138 5.05 -16.91 -4.80
C CYS A 138 5.96 -17.84 -3.99
N PRO A 139 5.64 -18.11 -2.71
CA PRO A 139 6.33 -19.14 -1.96
C PRO A 139 6.25 -20.48 -2.70
N SER A 140 7.35 -21.23 -2.71
CA SER A 140 7.46 -22.52 -3.40
C SER A 140 7.47 -23.71 -2.43
N GLY A 141 7.25 -23.48 -1.13
CA GLY A 141 7.18 -24.54 -0.12
C GLY A 141 5.79 -25.17 0.03
N PRO A 142 5.66 -26.27 0.79
CA PRO A 142 4.39 -26.96 1.06
C PRO A 142 3.31 -26.04 1.65
N ASP A 143 3.72 -25.05 2.46
CA ASP A 143 2.84 -24.06 3.08
C ASP A 143 2.52 -22.88 2.17
N THR A 144 2.77 -23.01 0.86
CA THR A 144 2.42 -21.95 -0.09
C THR A 144 0.91 -21.73 -0.12
N TRP A 145 0.52 -20.47 0.06
CA TRP A 145 -0.86 -20.03 -0.12
C TRP A 145 -1.24 -19.94 -1.61
N CYS A 146 -0.26 -19.98 -2.52
CA CYS A 146 -0.51 -19.94 -3.95
C CYS A 146 -1.02 -21.29 -4.45
N ARG A 147 -2.32 -21.36 -4.77
CA ARG A 147 -2.98 -22.59 -5.25
C ARG A 147 -2.32 -23.19 -6.50
N TYR A 148 -1.82 -22.34 -7.40
CA TYR A 148 -1.09 -22.78 -8.60
C TYR A 148 0.22 -23.48 -8.23
N LYS A 149 1.07 -22.84 -7.40
CA LYS A 149 2.32 -23.45 -6.92
C LYS A 149 2.08 -24.72 -6.11
N LYS A 150 1.02 -24.72 -5.28
CA LYS A 150 0.62 -25.89 -4.51
C LYS A 150 0.23 -27.07 -5.41
N ALA A 151 -0.58 -26.84 -6.43
CA ALA A 151 -0.95 -27.86 -7.41
C ALA A 151 0.27 -28.39 -8.17
N GLN A 152 1.25 -27.52 -8.51
CA GLN A 152 2.51 -27.95 -9.12
C GLN A 152 3.31 -28.89 -8.21
N LEU A 153 3.43 -28.56 -6.92
CA LEU A 153 4.13 -29.40 -5.93
C LEU A 153 3.43 -30.75 -5.75
N GLU A 154 2.10 -30.74 -5.66
CA GLU A 154 1.27 -31.94 -5.46
C GLU A 154 1.04 -32.74 -6.76
N LYS A 155 1.55 -32.28 -7.91
CA LYS A 155 1.32 -32.85 -9.25
C LYS A 155 -0.17 -33.06 -9.56
N LYS A 156 -1.02 -32.13 -9.12
CA LYS A 156 -2.47 -32.12 -9.38
C LYS A 156 -2.80 -31.27 -10.60
N SER A 157 -4.06 -31.36 -11.06
CA SER A 157 -4.59 -30.44 -12.06
C SER A 157 -4.46 -28.99 -11.59
N LEU A 158 -4.04 -28.11 -12.50
CA LEU A 158 -3.86 -26.70 -12.19
C LEU A 158 -5.22 -26.04 -11.98
N PRO A 159 -5.36 -25.18 -10.95
CA PRO A 159 -6.61 -24.47 -10.74
C PRO A 159 -6.82 -23.43 -11.84
N PRO A 160 -8.08 -23.19 -12.26
CA PRO A 160 -8.39 -22.16 -13.24
C PRO A 160 -7.99 -20.77 -12.72
N GLN A 161 -7.45 -19.96 -13.62
CA GLN A 161 -6.99 -18.61 -13.36
C GLN A 161 -8.10 -17.59 -13.68
N THR A 162 -7.98 -16.38 -13.13
CA THR A 162 -9.01 -15.34 -13.21
C THR A 162 -8.90 -14.44 -14.42
#